data_AF-A0A3A0AYR0-F1
#
_entry.id   AF-A0A3A0AYR0-F1
#
_cell.length_a   1.000
_cell.length_b   1.000
_cell.length_c   1.000
_cell.angle_alpha   90.00
_cell.angle_beta   90.00
_cell.angle_gamma   90.00
#
_symmetry.space_group_name_H-M   'P 1'
#
loop_
_entity.id
_entity.type
_entity.pdbx_description
1 polymer ?
#
loop_
_entity_poly.entity_id
_entity_poly.type
_entity_poly.pdbx_seq_one_letter_code
_entity_poly.pdbx_strand_id
1 'polypeptide(L)'
;MDLSGGREHPATLMAAWDAPLIGRFVEVDGTIVVRYYTSLEDAAADITDEDVQRALALQGAWSDLDWDEMVAELDRIRHESQPTPPIDLGDFA
;
A
#
# COMPACT_ATOMS: atom_id res chain seq x y z
N MET A 1 -15.37 -30.13 -28.26
CA MET A 1 -14.70 -28.83 -28.03
C MET A 1 -15.69 -28.00 -27.24
N ASP A 2 -15.55 -28.06 -25.93
CA ASP A 2 -16.41 -27.36 -24.98
C ASP A 2 -15.82 -25.97 -24.75
N LEU A 3 -16.63 -24.94 -25.02
CA LEU A 3 -16.30 -23.53 -24.77
C LEU A 3 -17.10 -23.06 -23.55
N SER A 4 -17.00 -23.77 -22.45
CA SER A 4 -17.41 -23.24 -21.15
C SER A 4 -16.38 -22.20 -20.69
N GLY A 5 -16.48 -20.99 -21.25
CA GLY A 5 -15.91 -19.80 -20.65
C GLY A 5 -16.66 -19.52 -19.36
N GLY A 6 -16.27 -20.22 -18.29
CA GLY A 6 -16.69 -19.88 -16.94
C GLY A 6 -16.24 -18.44 -16.69
N ARG A 7 -17.19 -17.52 -16.60
CA ARG A 7 -16.89 -16.19 -16.09
C ARG A 7 -16.36 -16.41 -14.68
N GLU A 8 -15.07 -16.19 -14.47
CA GLU A 8 -14.51 -16.08 -13.14
C GLU A 8 -15.32 -14.98 -12.45
N HIS A 9 -16.18 -15.36 -11.52
CA HIS A 9 -16.83 -14.38 -10.67
C HIS A 9 -15.70 -13.65 -9.93
N PRO A 10 -15.70 -12.30 -9.89
CA PRO A 10 -14.70 -11.59 -9.14
C PRO A 10 -14.75 -12.07 -7.69
N ALA A 11 -13.58 -12.36 -7.10
CA ALA A 11 -13.50 -12.66 -5.69
C ALA A 11 -13.91 -11.41 -4.90
N THR A 12 -15.07 -11.45 -4.26
CA THR A 12 -15.62 -10.31 -3.51
C THR A 12 -15.44 -10.53 -2.01
N LEU A 13 -14.99 -9.48 -1.30
CA LEU A 13 -14.98 -9.40 0.16
C LEU A 13 -16.00 -8.34 0.60
N MET A 14 -16.87 -8.71 1.55
CA MET A 14 -17.87 -7.79 2.12
C MET A 14 -17.41 -7.35 3.51
N ALA A 15 -17.39 -6.04 3.75
CA ALA A 15 -17.15 -5.43 5.05
C ALA A 15 -18.32 -4.50 5.41
N ALA A 16 -18.45 -4.14 6.69
CA ALA A 16 -19.42 -3.13 7.09
C ALA A 16 -19.06 -1.77 6.48
N TRP A 17 -20.06 -0.95 6.15
CA TRP A 17 -19.87 0.32 5.44
C TRP A 17 -19.06 1.35 6.24
N ASP A 18 -19.09 1.23 7.57
CA ASP A 18 -18.42 2.09 8.54
C ASP A 18 -17.13 1.47 9.09
N ALA A 19 -16.80 0.23 8.70
CA ALA A 19 -15.55 -0.38 9.08
C ALA A 19 -14.41 0.10 8.17
N PRO A 20 -13.21 0.41 8.73
CA PRO A 20 -12.06 0.70 7.91
C PRO A 20 -11.66 -0.55 7.11
N LEU A 21 -11.13 -0.38 5.90
CA LEU A 21 -10.52 -1.47 5.14
C LEU A 21 -9.02 -1.23 5.06
N ILE A 22 -8.28 -1.96 5.90
CA ILE A 22 -6.83 -1.80 6.03
C ILE A 22 -6.16 -2.92 5.24
N GLY A 23 -5.47 -2.56 4.16
CA GLY A 23 -4.67 -3.49 3.38
C GLY A 23 -3.23 -3.55 3.88
N ARG A 24 -2.73 -4.75 4.17
CA ARG A 24 -1.33 -5.00 4.50
C ARG A 24 -0.71 -5.95 3.49
N PHE A 25 0.44 -5.56 2.94
CA PHE A 25 1.24 -6.42 2.07
C PHE A 25 2.00 -7.42 2.93
N VAL A 26 1.82 -8.71 2.65
CA VAL A 26 2.50 -9.81 3.33
C VAL A 26 3.02 -10.79 2.28
N GLU A 27 4.15 -11.43 2.57
CA GLU A 27 4.68 -12.50 1.73
C GLU A 27 4.13 -13.85 2.20
N VAL A 28 3.51 -14.60 1.30
CA VAL A 28 3.03 -15.96 1.54
C VAL A 28 3.60 -16.84 0.45
N ASP A 29 4.42 -17.82 0.83
CA ASP A 29 5.08 -18.75 -0.10
C ASP A 29 5.81 -18.05 -1.27
N GLY A 30 6.54 -16.96 -0.97
CA GLY A 30 7.28 -16.18 -1.96
C GLY A 30 6.43 -15.23 -2.80
N THR A 31 5.13 -15.14 -2.54
CA THR A 31 4.20 -14.27 -3.26
C THR A 31 3.73 -13.13 -2.36
N ILE A 32 3.87 -11.89 -2.84
CA ILE A 32 3.29 -10.72 -2.16
C ILE A 32 1.78 -10.73 -2.37
N VAL A 33 1.04 -10.83 -1.27
CA VAL A 33 -0.42 -10.74 -1.23
C VAL A 33 -0.86 -9.60 -0.33
N VAL A 34 -2.08 -9.11 -0.51
CA VAL A 34 -2.68 -8.11 0.39
C VAL A 34 -3.66 -8.82 1.31
N ARG A 35 -3.39 -8.77 2.62
CA ARG A 35 -4.34 -9.17 3.66
C ARG A 35 -5.15 -7.95 4.09
N TYR A 36 -6.47 -8.08 4.09
CA TYR A 36 -7.38 -7.02 4.49
C TYR A 36 -7.90 -7.23 5.91
N TYR A 37 -7.94 -6.16 6.69
CA TYR A 37 -8.49 -6.13 8.05
C TYR A 37 -9.60 -5.09 8.12
N THR A 38 -10.55 -5.32 9.03
CA THR A 38 -11.67 -4.42 9.29
C THR A 38 -11.53 -3.61 10.57
N SER A 39 -10.38 -3.72 11.25
CA SER A 39 -10.01 -2.92 12.42
C SER A 39 -8.51 -2.65 12.43
N LEU A 40 -8.11 -1.50 13.00
CA LEU A 40 -6.70 -1.17 13.19
C LEU A 40 -6.04 -2.04 14.25
N GLU A 41 -6.80 -2.46 15.27
CA GLU A 41 -6.32 -3.32 16.35
C GLU A 41 -5.89 -4.68 15.80
N ASP A 42 -6.73 -5.33 14.98
CA ASP A 42 -6.40 -6.62 14.37
C ASP A 42 -5.22 -6.50 13.40
N ALA A 43 -5.20 -5.43 12.60
CA ALA A 43 -4.09 -5.18 11.68
C ALA A 43 -2.75 -5.02 12.41
N ALA A 44 -2.77 -4.36 13.58
CA ALA A 44 -1.60 -4.16 14.41
C ALA A 44 -1.18 -5.43 15.17
N ALA A 45 -2.15 -6.22 15.65
CA ALA A 45 -1.89 -7.48 16.34
C ALA A 45 -1.17 -8.51 15.45
N ASP A 46 -1.42 -8.46 14.13
CA ASP A 46 -0.79 -9.35 13.14
C ASP A 46 0.64 -8.91 12.74
N ILE A 47 1.17 -7.81 13.29
CA ILE A 47 2.55 -7.37 13.03
C ILE A 47 3.52 -8.39 13.65
N THR A 48 4.48 -8.84 12.84
CA THR A 48 5.50 -9.81 13.22
C THR A 48 6.84 -9.13 13.48
N ASP A 49 7.76 -9.82 14.15
CA ASP A 49 9.14 -9.35 14.35
C ASP A 49 9.86 -9.12 13.01
N GLU A 50 9.55 -9.92 11.99
CA GLU A 50 10.12 -9.75 10.64
C GLU A 50 9.68 -8.43 10.01
N ASP A 51 8.43 -8.02 10.19
CA ASP A 51 7.95 -6.72 9.72
C ASP A 51 8.72 -5.58 10.39
N VAL A 52 8.94 -5.70 11.71
CA VAL A 52 9.71 -4.73 12.47
C VAL A 52 11.15 -4.67 11.97
N GLN A 53 11.81 -5.81 11.78
CA GLN A 53 13.17 -5.86 11.25
C GLN A 53 13.25 -5.30 9.83
N ARG A 54 12.25 -5.54 8.99
CA ARG A 54 12.18 -4.98 7.64
C ARG A 54 12.02 -3.47 7.66
N ALA A 55 11.18 -2.94 8.56
CA ALA A 55 11.02 -1.50 8.76
C ALA A 55 12.31 -0.85 9.28
N LEU A 56 13.00 -1.50 10.22
CA LEU A 56 14.29 -1.04 10.74
C LEU A 56 15.39 -1.10 9.68
N ALA A 57 15.44 -2.16 8.88
CA ALA A 57 16.38 -2.30 7.77
C ALA A 57 16.15 -1.23 6.70
N LEU A 58 14.87 -0.91 6.41
CA LEU A 58 14.51 0.21 5.55
C LEU A 58 15.02 1.52 6.17
N GLN A 59 14.74 1.80 7.43
CA GLN A 59 15.25 3.00 8.09
C GLN A 59 16.79 3.09 8.03
N GLY A 60 17.49 1.97 8.24
CA GLY A 60 18.96 1.88 8.13
C GLY A 60 19.46 2.20 6.72
N ALA A 61 18.80 1.70 5.68
CA ALA A 61 19.14 2.00 4.30
C ALA A 61 19.01 3.50 3.96
N TRP A 62 18.13 4.23 4.68
CA TRP A 62 17.97 5.67 4.52
C TRP A 62 18.93 6.47 5.40
N SER A 63 19.40 5.92 6.52
CA SER A 63 20.41 6.59 7.36
C SER A 63 21.78 6.69 6.69
N ASP A 64 22.05 5.80 5.74
CA ASP A 64 23.29 5.80 4.94
C ASP A 64 23.24 6.81 3.78
N LEU A 65 22.09 7.45 3.53
CA LEU A 65 21.96 8.49 2.51
C LEU A 65 22.49 9.83 3.02
N ASP A 66 23.21 10.55 2.16
CA ASP A 66 23.52 11.96 2.40
C ASP A 66 22.23 12.77 2.35
N TRP A 67 21.84 13.33 3.49
CA TRP A 67 20.58 14.07 3.63
C TRP A 67 20.52 15.28 2.70
N ASP A 68 21.63 16.01 2.53
CA ASP A 68 21.64 17.22 1.72
C ASP A 68 21.51 16.88 0.23
N GLU A 69 22.16 15.80 -0.21
CA GLU A 69 22.02 15.27 -1.57
C GLU A 69 20.59 14.78 -1.85
N MET A 70 20.02 13.99 -0.92
CA MET A 70 18.66 13.45 -1.06
C MET A 70 17.61 14.57 -1.13
N VAL A 71 17.71 15.59 -0.28
CA VAL A 71 16.77 16.72 -0.30
C VAL A 71 16.87 17.50 -1.60
N ALA A 72 18.08 17.75 -2.11
CA ALA A 72 18.27 18.43 -3.39
C ALA A 72 17.64 17.64 -4.54
N GLU A 73 17.79 16.31 -4.53
CA GLU A 73 17.22 15.43 -5.55
C GLU A 73 15.69 15.36 -5.49
N LEU A 74 15.11 15.25 -4.29
CA LEU A 74 13.66 15.30 -4.09
C LEU A 74 13.08 16.66 -4.52
N ASP A 75 13.78 17.75 -4.25
CA ASP A 75 13.36 19.08 -4.68
C ASP A 75 13.39 19.21 -6.21
N ARG A 76 14.44 18.71 -6.86
CA ARG A 76 14.52 18.62 -8.33
C ARG A 76 13.34 17.84 -8.91
N ILE A 77 13.08 16.64 -8.40
CA ILE A 77 11.96 15.78 -8.84
C ILE A 77 10.62 16.49 -8.68
N ARG A 78 10.39 17.15 -7.53
CA ARG A 78 9.16 17.91 -7.28
C ARG A 78 8.95 19.00 -8.34
N HIS A 79 9.99 19.73 -8.70
CA HIS A 79 9.91 20.81 -9.70
C HIS A 79 9.80 20.29 -11.14
N GLU A 80 10.30 19.10 -11.42
CA GLU A 80 10.15 18.44 -12.73
C GLU A 80 8.79 17.74 -12.91
N SER A 81 8.15 17.34 -11.81
CA SER A 81 6.85 16.69 -11.84
C SER A 81 5.74 17.67 -12.22
N GLN A 82 4.79 17.23 -13.07
CA GLN A 82 3.55 17.98 -13.23
C GLN A 82 2.74 17.87 -11.93
N PRO A 83 2.34 19.01 -11.32
CA PRO A 83 1.48 18.98 -10.15
C PRO A 83 0.22 18.17 -10.44
N THR A 84 -0.18 17.31 -9.51
CA THR A 84 -1.50 16.70 -9.57
C THR A 84 -2.53 17.82 -9.68
N PRO A 85 -3.38 17.83 -10.72
CA PRO A 85 -4.41 18.83 -10.87
C PRO A 85 -5.27 18.91 -9.60
N PRO A 86 -5.78 20.09 -9.23
CA PRO A 86 -6.72 20.21 -8.13
C PRO A 86 -7.87 19.21 -8.31
N ILE A 87 -8.21 18.49 -7.24
CA ILE A 87 -9.39 17.62 -7.24
C ILE A 87 -10.62 18.52 -7.36
N ASP A 88 -11.41 18.35 -8.42
CA ASP A 88 -12.72 18.99 -8.52
C ASP A 88 -13.69 18.28 -7.57
N LEU A 89 -14.15 19.00 -6.54
CA LEU A 89 -15.09 18.47 -5.56
C LEU A 89 -16.55 18.54 -6.06
N GLY A 90 -16.81 19.17 -7.22
CA GLY A 90 -18.15 19.31 -7.80
C GLY A 90 -18.73 18.01 -8.36
N ASP A 91 -17.89 17.03 -8.68
CA ASP A 91 -18.31 15.73 -9.21
C ASP A 91 -18.76 14.73 -8.11
N PHE A 92 -18.56 15.08 -6.83
CA PHE A 92 -18.93 14.26 -5.67
C PHE A 92 -20.16 14.80 -4.90
N ALA A 93 -20.85 15.82 -5.44
CA ALA A 93 -21.98 16.51 -4.81
C ALA A 93 -23.33 16.21 -5.50
#